data_AF-X6FKZ1-F1
#
_entry.id   AF-X6FKZ1-F1
#
_cell.length_a   1.000
_cell.length_b   1.000
_cell.length_c   1.000
_cell.angle_alpha   90.00
_cell.angle_beta   90.00
_cell.angle_gamma   90.00
#
_symmetry.space_group_name_H-M   'P 1'
#
loop_
_entity.id
_entity.type
_entity.pdbx_description
1 polymer ?
#
loop_
_entity_poly.entity_id
_entity_poly.type
_entity_poly.pdbx_seq_one_letter_code
_entity_poly.pdbx_strand_id
1 'polypeptide(L)' 'MTYLRLLDAAADDADWREMAPVVLHIDPECEPDRAHRAWETHLARARWMTTTGYRFLLQGSAPH' A
#
# COMPACT_ATOMS: atom_id res chain seq x y z
N MET A 1 1.67 -7.83 8.80
CA MET A 1 1.11 -6.52 9.21
C MET A 1 2.00 -5.32 8.84
N THR A 2 3.31 -5.49 8.53
CA THR A 2 4.22 -4.37 8.21
C THR A 2 4.19 -3.94 6.72
N TYR A 3 4.04 -4.91 5.81
CA TYR A 3 4.13 -4.68 4.37
C TYR A 3 3.20 -3.58 3.85
N LEU A 4 1.93 -3.54 4.27
CA LEU A 4 0.98 -2.54 3.77
C LEU A 4 1.22 -1.13 4.31
N ARG A 5 1.73 -1.00 5.54
CA ARG A 5 2.12 0.30 6.10
C ARG A 5 3.34 0.86 5.42
N LEU A 6 4.31 -0.03 5.17
CA LEU A 6 5.51 0.30 4.44
C LEU A 6 5.16 0.72 3.01
N LEU A 7 4.21 0.02 2.37
CA LEU A 7 3.74 0.36 1.03
C LEU A 7 3.02 1.71 0.98
N ASP A 8 2.15 2.02 1.94
CA ASP A 8 1.47 3.32 2.04
C ASP A 8 2.48 4.45 2.29
N ALA A 9 3.40 4.27 3.25
CA ALA A 9 4.43 5.25 3.56
C ALA A 9 5.42 5.46 2.40
N ALA A 10 5.78 4.39 1.68
CA ALA A 10 6.63 4.48 0.50
C ALA A 10 5.88 5.13 -0.68
N ALA A 11 4.57 4.95 -0.80
CA ALA A 11 3.80 5.57 -1.87
C ALA A 11 3.62 7.08 -1.71
N ASP A 12 3.61 7.57 -0.46
CA ASP A 12 3.54 9.01 -0.20
C ASP A 12 4.88 9.72 -0.49
N ASP A 13 6.01 8.99 -0.56
CA ASP A 13 7.36 9.57 -0.74
C ASP A 13 8.05 9.16 -2.06
N ALA A 14 7.71 8.01 -2.65
CA ALA A 14 8.37 7.44 -3.82
C ALA A 14 7.47 7.36 -5.06
N ASP A 15 8.09 7.49 -6.25
CA ASP A 15 7.40 7.26 -7.52
C ASP A 15 7.03 5.78 -7.65
N TRP A 16 5.75 5.51 -7.93
CA TRP A 16 5.21 4.18 -8.13
C TRP A 16 5.96 3.41 -9.23
N ARG A 17 6.61 4.09 -10.17
CA ARG A 17 7.41 3.47 -11.23
C ARG A 17 8.66 2.77 -10.69
N GLU A 18 9.26 3.28 -9.63
CA GLU A 18 10.43 2.62 -9.02
C GLU A 18 10.02 1.41 -8.20
N MET A 19 8.81 1.46 -7.63
CA MET A 19 8.33 0.45 -6.69
C MET A 19 7.47 -0.63 -7.35
N ALA A 20 6.79 -0.36 -8.46
CA ALA A 20 5.95 -1.33 -9.17
C ALA A 20 6.71 -2.61 -9.58
N PRO A 21 7.97 -2.56 -10.09
CA PRO A 21 8.73 -3.78 -10.38
C PRO A 21 9.05 -4.61 -9.13
N VAL A 22 9.32 -3.94 -8.01
CA VAL A 22 9.76 -4.58 -6.77
C VAL A 22 8.57 -5.16 -5.99
N VAL A 23 7.47 -4.42 -5.93
CA VAL A 23 6.29 -4.70 -5.10
C VAL A 23 5.27 -5.53 -5.86
N LEU A 24 5.03 -5.20 -7.14
CA LEU A 24 3.98 -5.80 -7.97
C LEU A 24 4.52 -6.76 -9.02
N HIS A 25 5.84 -6.79 -9.22
CA HIS A 25 6.49 -7.54 -10.30
C HIS A 25 5.94 -7.17 -11.69
N ILE A 26 5.55 -5.91 -11.87
CA ILE A 26 5.08 -5.36 -13.15
C ILE A 26 6.09 -4.30 -13.58
N ASP A 27 6.54 -4.40 -14.82
CA ASP A 27 7.39 -3.40 -15.44
C ASP A 27 6.55 -2.19 -15.90
N PRO A 28 6.72 -0.99 -15.30
CA PRO A 28 6.00 0.20 -15.68
C PRO A 28 6.48 0.81 -17.00
N GLU A 29 7.64 0.44 -17.53
CA GLU A 29 8.08 0.87 -18.85
C GLU A 29 7.37 0.08 -19.96
N CYS A 30 7.15 -1.21 -19.74
CA CYS A 30 6.43 -2.08 -20.67
C CYS A 30 4.90 -1.99 -20.54
N GLU A 31 4.37 -1.93 -19.31
CA GLU A 31 2.93 -1.93 -19.01
C GLU A 31 2.53 -0.82 -18.00
N PRO A 32 2.72 0.47 -18.33
CA PRO A 32 2.51 1.59 -17.39
C PRO A 32 1.09 1.64 -16.82
N ASP A 33 0.07 1.48 -17.66
CA ASP A 33 -1.33 1.55 -17.23
C ASP A 33 -1.69 0.42 -16.26
N ARG A 34 -1.16 -0.79 -16.50
CA ARG A 34 -1.41 -1.96 -15.66
C ARG A 34 -0.70 -1.82 -14.32
N ALA A 35 0.56 -1.38 -14.34
CA ALA A 35 1.34 -1.11 -13.14
C ALA A 35 0.68 -0.03 -12.28
N HIS A 36 0.22 1.08 -12.88
CA HIS A 36 -0.45 2.16 -12.16
C HIS A 36 -1.76 1.70 -11.52
N ARG A 37 -2.64 1.01 -12.25
CA ARG A 37 -3.91 0.51 -11.68
C ARG A 37 -3.70 -0.48 -10.55
N ALA A 38 -2.71 -1.36 -10.69
CA ALA A 38 -2.35 -2.29 -9.64
C ALA A 38 -1.81 -1.55 -8.41
N TRP A 39 -0.97 -0.52 -8.60
CA TRP A 39 -0.47 0.34 -7.54
C TRP A 39 -1.59 1.05 -6.78
N GLU A 40 -2.50 1.73 -7.48
CA GLU A 40 -3.63 2.43 -6.87
C GLU A 40 -4.53 1.47 -6.06
N THR A 41 -4.78 0.27 -6.58
CA THR A 41 -5.59 -0.75 -5.89
C THR A 41 -4.93 -1.19 -4.58
N HIS A 42 -3.60 -1.40 -4.59
CA HIS A 42 -2.86 -1.78 -3.40
C HIS A 42 -2.80 -0.64 -2.39
N LEU A 43 -2.60 0.60 -2.84
CA LEU A 43 -2.58 1.78 -2.00
C LEU A 43 -3.95 2.02 -1.35
N ALA A 44 -5.04 1.94 -2.10
CA ALA A 44 -6.39 2.07 -1.57
C ALA A 44 -6.68 1.01 -0.48
N ARG A 45 -6.22 -0.24 -0.68
CA ARG A 45 -6.32 -1.30 0.33
C ARG A 45 -5.45 -1.03 1.55
N ALA A 46 -4.22 -0.57 1.34
CA ALA A 46 -3.32 -0.19 2.43
C ALA A 46 -3.91 0.92 3.29
N ARG A 47 -4.41 2.00 2.66
CA ARG A 47 -5.14 3.10 3.30
C ARG A 47 -6.39 2.66 4.04
N TRP A 48 -7.17 1.75 3.46
CA TRP A 48 -8.34 1.20 4.14
C TRP A 48 -7.95 0.37 5.37
N MET A 49 -6.86 -0.40 5.28
CA MET A 49 -6.35 -1.18 6.42
C MET A 49 -5.72 -0.32 7.51
N THR A 50 -5.03 0.77 7.17
CA THR A 50 -4.46 1.72 8.15
C THR A 50 -5.54 2.56 8.82
N THR A 51 -6.55 3.01 8.07
CA THR A 51 -7.57 3.94 8.57
C THR A 51 -8.74 3.23 9.24
N THR A 52 -9.20 2.11 8.68
CA THR A 52 -10.36 1.34 9.20
C THR A 52 -9.90 0.13 10.01
N GLY A 53 -9.00 -0.68 9.48
CA GLY A 53 -8.55 -1.93 10.11
C GLY A 53 -7.75 -1.71 11.39
N TYR A 54 -6.91 -0.67 11.45
CA TYR A 54 -6.14 -0.37 12.66
C TYR A 54 -6.94 0.36 13.73
N ARG A 55 -8.01 1.08 13.36
CA ARG A 55 -8.91 1.70 14.35
C ARG A 55 -9.58 0.65 15.22
N PHE A 56 -10.00 -0.47 14.63
CA PHE A 56 -10.57 -1.60 15.37
C PHE A 56 -9.52 -2.34 16.22
N LEU A 57 -8.29 -2.52 15.74
CA LEU A 57 -7.23 -3.17 16.51
C LEU A 57 -6.70 -2.28 17.66
N LEU A 58 -6.67 -0.96 17.49
CA LEU A 58 -6.27 -0.01 18.54
C LEU A 58 -7.37 0.25 19.58
N GLN A 59 -8.66 0.21 19.21
CA GLN A 59 -9.76 0.32 20.18
C GLN A 59 -9.98 -0.95 21.00
N GLY A 60 -9.44 -2.09 20.61
CA GLY A 60 -9.55 -3.37 21.33
C GLY A 60 -8.37 -3.72 22.24
N SER A 61 -7.36 -2.85 22.38
CA SER A 61 -6.24 -3.05 23.30
C SER A 61 -6.03 -1.84 24.19
N ALA A 62 -7.06 -1.50 24.97
CA ALA A 62 -6.87 -0.85 26.26
C ALA A 62 -6.99 -1.93 27.35
N PRO A 63 -6.00 -2.07 28.26
CA PRO A 63 -6.01 -3.10 29.28
C PRO A 63 -6.99 -2.75 30.39
N HIS A 64 -7.76 -3.74 30.85
CA HIS A 64 -8.24 -3.81 32.23
C HIS A 64 -7.75 -5.13 32.82
#